data_AF-A0A8X7BTX9-F1
#
_entry.id   AF-A0A8X7BTX9-F1
#
_cell.length_a   1.000
_cell.length_b   1.000
_cell.length_c   1.000
_cell.angle_alpha   90.00
_cell.angle_beta   90.00
_cell.angle_gamma   90.00
#
_symmetry.space_group_name_H-M   'P 1'
#
loop_
_entity.id
_entity.type
_entity.pdbx_description
1 polymer ?
#
loop_
_entity_poly.entity_id
_entity_poly.type
_entity_poly.pdbx_seq_one_letter_code
_entity_poly.pdbx_strand_id
1 'polypeptide(L)'
;MIDIDEYCKTVDKSSRKYDITFCLFYYKAIKKLLDLSDENYFSYLNRYFKVFQKYFNEKCKENYKVTGDNATLVKLLKDSLFYRATYIYKNSAFLSSAVAFHFRNTLKENSNYLRRFSKRKLIKICSLGGGPTSDIVAIVTVLESIARKKGVMLDFRITVIDYDIKWKNTCITVLSCLEQFKNATWKIDFIQTNLYRIFFDSPETCKTIQEADIVTMVMLISHLPRKKLQEGKMVKHISTLLQPQAMLFILDWGQTDLITSWGGYLGEIDDLQLVYEELCDCHTLDAKAVEKLYCLYEKHFENFRSNLSFNVFARVWIKNSSTKSNSSVSKFQRFQTNFEKFKPIESYFNEGSFKSWEKVFVKQQENNGLQPNFIKKKINSHIGKRNRMLSSLKKKTRFLNEFRDELLYEYDSLMEVDDLESTQKYEEAWNKYWIQKMRFSCLKGYIYKFLVSSLLDLSK
;
A
#
# COMPACT_ATOMS: atom_id res chain seq x y z
N MET A 1 0.78 -21.59 -25.01
CA MET A 1 0.16 -20.29 -24.62
C MET A 1 -0.42 -20.50 -23.23
N ILE A 2 0.08 -19.82 -22.19
CA ILE A 2 -0.40 -20.04 -20.81
C ILE A 2 -1.82 -19.46 -20.68
N ASP A 3 -2.77 -20.26 -20.19
CA ASP A 3 -4.13 -19.81 -19.90
C ASP A 3 -4.09 -18.67 -18.86
N ILE A 4 -4.84 -17.60 -19.13
CA ILE A 4 -4.92 -16.43 -18.24
C ILE A 4 -5.47 -16.84 -16.87
N ASP A 5 -6.37 -17.82 -16.82
CA ASP A 5 -6.99 -18.27 -15.58
C ASP A 5 -6.04 -19.17 -14.77
N GLU A 6 -5.20 -19.96 -15.44
CA GLU A 6 -4.11 -20.72 -14.81
C GLU A 6 -3.01 -19.79 -14.27
N TYR A 7 -2.73 -18.70 -14.99
CA TYR A 7 -1.81 -17.67 -14.53
C TYR A 7 -2.28 -17.02 -13.22
N CYS A 8 -3.56 -16.63 -13.14
CA CYS A 8 -4.12 -16.02 -11.94
C CYS A 8 -3.99 -16.90 -10.69
N LYS A 9 -3.98 -18.24 -10.84
CA LYS A 9 -3.84 -19.22 -9.75
C LYS A 9 -2.40 -19.41 -9.27
N THR A 10 -1.40 -19.39 -10.16
CA THR A 10 0.03 -19.61 -9.79
C THR A 10 0.71 -18.40 -9.14
N VAL A 11 0.07 -17.23 -9.26
CA VAL A 11 0.56 -15.91 -8.89
C VAL A 11 0.63 -15.68 -7.37
N ASP A 12 -0.08 -16.44 -6.54
CA ASP A 12 -0.06 -16.23 -5.07
C ASP A 12 1.26 -16.58 -4.38
N LYS A 13 2.03 -17.54 -4.91
CA LYS A 13 3.38 -17.81 -4.37
C LYS A 13 4.41 -16.75 -4.77
N SER A 14 4.09 -15.87 -5.74
CA SER A 14 5.03 -14.88 -6.27
C SER A 14 4.85 -13.46 -5.72
N SER A 15 3.82 -13.17 -4.90
CA SER A 15 3.67 -11.83 -4.28
C SER A 15 4.86 -11.44 -3.41
N ARG A 16 5.37 -12.40 -2.63
CA ARG A 16 6.53 -12.23 -1.75
C ARG A 16 7.83 -11.89 -2.49
N LYS A 17 7.92 -12.18 -3.81
CA LYS A 17 9.10 -11.82 -4.62
C LYS A 17 9.17 -10.32 -4.94
N TYR A 18 8.03 -9.63 -4.96
CA TYR A 18 8.02 -8.20 -5.28
C TYR A 18 8.57 -7.36 -4.13
N ASP A 19 8.32 -7.74 -2.87
CA ASP A 19 8.76 -6.95 -1.72
C ASP A 19 10.28 -6.76 -1.70
N ILE A 20 11.05 -7.83 -1.88
CA ILE A 20 12.52 -7.76 -1.99
C ILE A 20 12.93 -6.89 -3.18
N THR A 21 12.22 -7.03 -4.31
CA THR A 21 12.48 -6.23 -5.51
C THR A 21 12.27 -4.74 -5.24
N PHE A 22 11.20 -4.37 -4.53
CA PHE A 22 10.92 -2.99 -4.15
C PHE A 22 11.95 -2.45 -3.14
N CYS A 23 12.36 -3.25 -2.15
CA CYS A 23 13.44 -2.85 -1.22
C CYS A 23 14.74 -2.53 -1.98
N LEU A 24 15.15 -3.40 -2.91
CA LEU A 24 16.34 -3.18 -3.75
C LEU A 24 16.18 -1.97 -4.67
N PHE A 25 15.00 -1.82 -5.27
CA PHE A 25 14.69 -0.71 -6.17
C PHE A 25 14.81 0.65 -5.46
N TYR A 26 14.17 0.81 -4.30
CA TYR A 26 14.23 2.08 -3.58
C TYR A 26 15.58 2.35 -2.93
N TYR A 27 16.33 1.31 -2.59
CA TYR A 27 17.74 1.47 -2.21
C TYR A 27 18.56 2.07 -3.35
N LYS A 28 18.43 1.53 -4.56
CA LYS A 28 19.08 2.08 -5.76
C LYS A 28 18.64 3.53 -6.02
N ALA A 29 17.34 3.82 -5.90
CA ALA A 29 16.82 5.16 -6.12
C ALA A 29 17.35 6.17 -5.09
N ILE A 30 17.36 5.83 -3.80
CA ILE A 30 17.91 6.70 -2.76
C ILE A 30 19.41 6.90 -2.94
N LYS A 31 20.16 5.84 -3.30
CA LYS A 31 21.58 5.97 -3.63
C LYS A 31 21.82 6.95 -4.78
N LYS A 32 20.97 6.94 -5.81
CA LYS A 32 21.05 7.89 -6.93
C LYS A 32 20.65 9.32 -6.52
N LEU A 33 19.72 9.48 -5.58
CA LEU A 33 19.27 10.79 -5.10
C LEU A 33 20.30 11.48 -4.19
N LEU A 34 20.90 10.73 -3.26
CA LEU A 34 21.74 11.29 -2.20
C LEU A 34 23.24 11.07 -2.40
N ASP A 35 23.65 10.36 -3.46
CA ASP A 35 25.00 9.84 -3.64
C ASP A 35 25.57 9.23 -2.35
N LEU A 36 24.95 8.13 -1.90
CA LEU A 36 25.34 7.43 -0.66
C LEU A 36 26.76 6.82 -0.69
N SER A 37 27.59 7.14 -1.69
CA SER A 37 29.01 6.78 -1.71
C SER A 37 29.90 7.80 -1.00
N ASP A 38 29.42 9.02 -0.77
CA ASP A 38 30.15 10.07 -0.05
C ASP A 38 29.81 10.03 1.45
N GLU A 39 30.83 9.79 2.28
CA GLU A 39 30.73 9.68 3.74
C GLU A 39 30.17 10.94 4.41
N ASN A 40 30.36 12.12 3.80
CA ASN A 40 29.83 13.37 4.34
C ASN A 40 28.30 13.35 4.35
N TYR A 41 27.67 12.80 3.30
CA TYR A 41 26.22 12.71 3.22
C TYR A 41 25.63 11.85 4.34
N PHE A 42 26.32 10.79 4.77
CA PHE A 42 25.86 9.95 5.88
C PHE A 42 25.75 10.75 7.19
N SER A 43 26.77 11.55 7.50
CA SER A 43 26.77 12.41 8.70
C SER A 43 25.63 13.43 8.67
N TYR A 44 25.43 14.10 7.52
CA TYR A 44 24.32 15.04 7.34
C TYR A 44 22.96 14.37 7.45
N LEU A 45 22.81 13.20 6.84
CA LEU A 45 21.57 12.45 6.81
C LEU A 45 21.15 12.02 8.22
N ASN A 46 22.09 11.53 9.04
CA ASN A 46 21.82 11.20 10.44
C ASN A 46 21.42 12.41 11.28
N ARG A 47 22.09 13.56 11.10
CA ARG A 47 21.70 14.82 11.78
C ARG A 47 20.30 15.25 11.36
N TYR A 48 20.03 15.21 10.05
CA TYR A 48 18.72 15.52 9.50
C TYR A 48 17.63 14.63 10.10
N PHE A 49 17.87 13.32 10.23
CA PHE A 49 16.87 12.41 10.80
C PHE A 49 16.54 12.67 12.26
N LYS A 50 17.54 12.99 13.08
CA LYS A 50 17.29 13.33 14.49
C LYS A 50 16.33 14.52 14.59
N VAL A 51 16.52 15.53 13.74
CA VAL A 51 15.62 16.69 13.67
C VAL A 51 14.26 16.26 13.09
N PHE A 52 14.25 15.48 12.00
CA PHE A 52 13.03 15.01 11.36
C PHE A 52 12.11 14.25 12.33
N GLN A 53 12.64 13.33 13.14
CA GLN A 53 11.85 12.54 14.09
C GLN A 53 11.19 13.40 15.18
N LYS A 54 11.76 14.57 15.51
CA LYS A 54 11.17 15.52 16.45
C LYS A 54 9.86 16.11 15.89
N TYR A 55 9.82 16.39 14.60
CA TYR A 55 8.71 17.12 13.96
C TYR A 55 7.73 16.22 13.20
N PHE A 56 8.13 15.01 12.80
CA PHE A 56 7.32 14.12 11.97
C PHE A 56 7.15 12.72 12.59
N ASN A 57 5.97 12.14 12.43
CA ASN A 57 5.68 10.78 12.90
C ASN A 57 6.14 9.68 11.92
N GLU A 58 5.78 8.44 12.23
CA GLU A 58 6.03 7.26 11.38
C GLU A 58 5.46 7.43 9.96
N LYS A 59 4.34 8.15 9.80
CA LYS A 59 3.68 8.42 8.51
C LYS A 59 4.22 9.67 7.79
N CYS A 60 5.32 10.25 8.27
CA CYS A 60 5.87 11.52 7.79
C CYS A 60 4.91 12.72 7.90
N LYS A 61 3.89 12.63 8.78
CA LYS A 61 2.98 13.74 9.10
C LYS A 61 3.52 14.53 10.28
N GLU A 62 3.26 15.83 10.29
CA GLU A 62 3.68 16.72 11.37
C GLU A 62 3.05 16.31 12.71
N ASN A 63 3.85 16.30 13.79
CA ASN A 63 3.43 15.82 15.12
C ASN A 63 2.53 16.81 15.87
N TYR A 64 2.63 18.12 15.60
CA TYR A 64 1.96 19.18 16.38
C TYR A 64 1.56 20.39 15.53
N LYS A 65 0.72 21.29 16.08
CA LYS A 65 0.52 22.64 15.53
C LYS A 65 1.82 23.43 15.68
N VAL A 66 2.64 23.38 14.65
CA VAL A 66 3.93 24.05 14.63
C VAL A 66 3.71 25.57 14.49
N THR A 67 4.11 26.36 15.49
CA THR A 67 3.99 27.83 15.48
C THR A 67 5.36 28.51 15.54
N GLY A 68 5.44 29.77 15.10
CA GLY A 68 6.65 30.59 15.13
C GLY A 68 7.83 29.96 14.36
N ASP A 69 9.03 30.03 14.94
CA ASP A 69 10.28 29.58 14.32
C ASP A 69 10.28 28.10 13.93
N ASN A 70 9.54 27.27 14.67
CA ASN A 70 9.42 25.86 14.33
C ASN A 70 8.71 25.67 12.97
N ALA A 71 7.79 26.56 12.59
CA ALA A 71 7.05 26.43 11.33
C ALA A 71 7.98 26.69 10.13
N THR A 72 8.86 27.68 10.27
CA THR A 72 9.93 27.95 9.30
C THR A 72 10.87 26.75 9.18
N LEU A 73 11.31 26.18 10.30
CA LEU A 73 12.16 24.98 10.28
C LEU A 73 11.45 23.79 9.61
N VAL A 74 10.19 23.52 9.94
CA VAL A 74 9.42 22.41 9.34
C VAL A 74 9.24 22.60 7.83
N LYS A 75 9.01 23.83 7.38
CA LYS A 75 8.99 24.17 5.96
C LYS A 75 10.35 23.89 5.29
N LEU A 76 11.45 24.34 5.89
CA LEU A 76 12.80 24.08 5.40
C LEU A 76 13.11 22.57 5.32
N LEU A 77 12.69 21.80 6.32
CA LEU A 77 12.81 20.34 6.30
C LEU A 77 12.04 19.77 5.11
N LYS A 78 10.73 20.04 5.00
CA LYS A 78 9.89 19.54 3.88
C LYS A 78 10.44 19.88 2.50
N ASP A 79 11.04 21.06 2.36
CA ASP A 79 11.59 21.55 1.11
C ASP A 79 12.89 20.83 0.71
N SER A 80 13.57 20.19 1.66
CA SER A 80 14.85 19.52 1.43
C SER A 80 14.74 18.22 0.64
N LEU A 81 15.80 17.89 -0.11
CA LEU A 81 15.95 16.57 -0.75
C LEU A 81 15.98 15.45 0.29
N PHE A 82 16.55 15.72 1.46
CA PHE A 82 16.59 14.79 2.58
C PHE A 82 15.18 14.39 3.03
N TYR A 83 14.21 15.30 3.11
CA TYR A 83 12.81 14.94 3.39
C TYR A 83 12.26 13.92 2.40
N ARG A 84 12.44 14.17 1.11
CA ARG A 84 11.92 13.31 0.05
C ARG A 84 12.59 11.94 0.07
N ALA A 85 13.91 11.88 0.26
CA ALA A 85 14.64 10.62 0.44
C ALA A 85 14.21 9.87 1.71
N THR A 86 14.00 10.60 2.82
CA THR A 86 13.44 10.05 4.07
C THR A 86 12.08 9.43 3.84
N TYR A 87 11.21 10.14 3.12
CA TYR A 87 9.87 9.67 2.81
C TYR A 87 9.92 8.39 1.96
N ILE A 88 10.77 8.37 0.94
CA ILE A 88 10.96 7.18 0.09
C ILE A 88 11.43 5.99 0.92
N TYR A 89 12.45 6.20 1.76
CA TYR A 89 12.98 5.16 2.64
C TYR A 89 11.91 4.60 3.57
N LYS A 90 11.14 5.49 4.20
CA LYS A 90 10.12 5.09 5.17
C LYS A 90 8.97 4.35 4.52
N ASN A 91 8.50 4.81 3.36
CA ASN A 91 7.17 4.42 2.87
C ASN A 91 7.21 3.64 1.56
N SER A 92 8.12 3.93 0.64
CA SER A 92 7.92 3.55 -0.77
C SER A 92 7.97 2.06 -1.04
N ALA A 93 8.87 1.30 -0.39
CA ALA A 93 8.90 -0.16 -0.54
C ALA A 93 7.60 -0.81 -0.05
N PHE A 94 7.11 -0.36 1.11
CA PHE A 94 5.84 -0.78 1.68
C PHE A 94 4.65 -0.41 0.78
N LEU A 95 4.57 0.85 0.34
CA LEU A 95 3.48 1.34 -0.49
C LEU A 95 3.46 0.63 -1.85
N SER A 96 4.61 0.42 -2.49
CA SER A 96 4.68 -0.36 -3.73
C SER A 96 4.25 -1.80 -3.52
N SER A 97 4.63 -2.42 -2.40
CA SER A 97 4.17 -3.76 -2.05
C SER A 97 2.64 -3.81 -1.91
N ALA A 98 2.05 -2.85 -1.19
CA ALA A 98 0.61 -2.77 -1.01
C ALA A 98 -0.13 -2.56 -2.34
N VAL A 99 0.32 -1.59 -3.15
CA VAL A 99 -0.25 -1.35 -4.48
C VAL A 99 -0.14 -2.59 -5.36
N ALA A 100 1.03 -3.23 -5.42
CA ALA A 100 1.23 -4.43 -6.24
C ALA A 100 0.33 -5.59 -5.78
N PHE A 101 0.12 -5.75 -4.47
CA PHE A 101 -0.78 -6.76 -3.92
C PHE A 101 -2.23 -6.51 -4.34
N HIS A 102 -2.77 -5.32 -4.03
CA HIS A 102 -4.16 -4.99 -4.31
C HIS A 102 -4.44 -4.91 -5.82
N PHE A 103 -3.54 -4.31 -6.61
CA PHE A 103 -3.67 -4.23 -8.06
C PHE A 103 -3.70 -5.63 -8.70
N ARG A 104 -2.88 -6.57 -8.23
CA ARG A 104 -2.94 -7.95 -8.73
C ARG A 104 -4.24 -8.65 -8.37
N ASN A 105 -4.77 -8.41 -7.18
CA ASN A 105 -6.07 -8.98 -6.81
C ASN A 105 -7.19 -8.43 -7.71
N THR A 106 -7.17 -7.13 -8.04
CA THR A 106 -8.09 -6.57 -9.05
C THR A 106 -7.98 -7.29 -10.40
N LEU A 107 -6.75 -7.54 -10.88
CA LEU A 107 -6.52 -8.25 -12.14
C LEU A 107 -6.96 -9.71 -12.11
N LYS A 108 -6.97 -10.35 -10.94
CA LYS A 108 -7.49 -11.72 -10.75
C LYS A 108 -9.01 -11.75 -10.73
N GLU A 109 -9.64 -10.80 -10.03
CA GLU A 109 -11.10 -10.72 -9.93
C GLU A 109 -11.74 -10.45 -11.29
N ASN A 110 -11.01 -9.81 -12.21
CA ASN A 110 -11.47 -9.64 -13.57
C ASN A 110 -10.31 -9.71 -14.59
N SER A 111 -10.12 -10.92 -15.13
CA SER A 111 -9.07 -11.24 -16.09
C SER A 111 -9.20 -10.50 -17.44
N ASN A 112 -10.37 -9.94 -17.76
CA ASN A 112 -10.56 -9.14 -18.96
C ASN A 112 -9.67 -7.88 -18.96
N TYR A 113 -9.34 -7.33 -17.78
CA TYR A 113 -8.43 -6.19 -17.69
C TYR A 113 -7.01 -6.56 -18.10
N LEU A 114 -6.54 -7.74 -17.69
CA LEU A 114 -5.25 -8.26 -18.15
C LEU A 114 -5.24 -8.44 -19.67
N ARG A 115 -6.31 -9.01 -20.23
CA ARG A 115 -6.44 -9.19 -21.67
C ARG A 115 -6.40 -7.84 -22.40
N ARG A 116 -7.06 -6.82 -21.86
CA ARG A 116 -7.09 -5.46 -22.41
C ARG A 116 -5.71 -4.80 -22.37
N PHE A 117 -5.03 -4.80 -21.24
CA PHE A 117 -3.68 -4.24 -21.14
C PHE A 117 -2.70 -4.97 -22.07
N SER A 118 -2.82 -6.29 -22.20
CA SER A 118 -1.97 -7.09 -23.11
C SER A 118 -2.21 -6.76 -24.59
N LYS A 119 -3.41 -6.29 -24.96
CA LYS A 119 -3.73 -5.88 -26.34
C LYS A 119 -3.26 -4.45 -26.65
N ARG A 120 -2.97 -3.63 -25.64
CA ARG A 120 -2.52 -2.26 -25.83
C ARG A 120 -1.01 -2.22 -25.98
N LYS A 121 -0.53 -1.52 -27.02
CA LYS A 121 0.91 -1.26 -27.20
C LYS A 121 1.42 -0.23 -26.19
N LEU A 122 0.60 0.76 -25.86
CA LEU A 122 0.91 1.86 -24.95
C LEU A 122 -0.11 1.91 -23.82
N ILE A 123 0.38 1.97 -22.58
CA ILE A 123 -0.42 2.16 -21.36
C ILE A 123 -0.11 3.54 -20.77
N LYS A 124 -1.13 4.38 -20.62
CA LYS A 124 -1.01 5.70 -19.99
C LYS A 124 -1.38 5.62 -18.51
N ILE A 125 -0.48 6.01 -17.61
CA ILE A 125 -0.70 6.01 -16.15
C ILE A 125 -0.60 7.44 -15.63
N CYS A 126 -1.63 7.88 -14.92
CA CYS A 126 -1.67 9.19 -14.26
C CYS A 126 -1.72 8.99 -12.74
N SER A 127 -0.71 9.48 -12.02
CA SER A 127 -0.65 9.41 -10.55
C SER A 127 -0.95 10.78 -9.94
N LEU A 128 -2.02 10.87 -9.14
CA LEU A 128 -2.41 12.08 -8.42
C LEU A 128 -1.84 12.05 -7.00
N GLY A 129 -1.10 13.09 -6.61
CA GLY A 129 -0.36 13.13 -5.35
C GLY A 129 0.83 12.17 -5.36
N GLY A 130 1.37 11.92 -6.55
CA GLY A 130 2.24 10.80 -6.82
C GLY A 130 3.66 10.94 -6.31
N GLY A 131 4.10 12.08 -5.77
CA GLY A 131 5.48 12.40 -5.34
C GLY A 131 6.53 11.26 -5.39
N PRO A 132 6.49 10.28 -4.48
CA PRO A 132 7.45 9.16 -4.39
C PRO A 132 7.30 8.05 -5.46
N THR A 133 6.24 8.08 -6.26
CA THR A 133 5.89 7.20 -7.40
C THR A 133 5.71 5.73 -7.06
N SER A 134 5.32 5.44 -5.81
CA SER A 134 5.25 4.06 -5.32
C SER A 134 4.16 3.22 -5.99
N ASP A 135 3.10 3.86 -6.42
CA ASP A 135 2.04 3.30 -7.23
C ASP A 135 2.50 2.94 -8.65
N ILE A 136 3.14 3.88 -9.35
CA ILE A 136 3.63 3.69 -10.72
C ILE A 136 4.65 2.55 -10.75
N VAL A 137 5.64 2.58 -9.85
CA VAL A 137 6.67 1.53 -9.75
C VAL A 137 6.03 0.16 -9.57
N ALA A 138 5.02 0.05 -8.71
CA ALA A 138 4.32 -1.20 -8.47
C ALA A 138 3.53 -1.68 -9.69
N ILE A 139 2.72 -0.79 -10.29
CA ILE A 139 1.85 -1.13 -11.43
C ILE A 139 2.67 -1.55 -12.63
N VAL A 140 3.71 -0.78 -12.97
CA VAL A 140 4.65 -1.11 -14.06
C VAL A 140 5.29 -2.47 -13.80
N THR A 141 5.86 -2.68 -12.60
CA THR A 141 6.55 -3.93 -12.26
C THR A 141 5.62 -5.14 -12.39
N VAL A 142 4.35 -5.01 -11.96
CA VAL A 142 3.34 -6.06 -12.10
C VAL A 142 3.02 -6.32 -13.57
N LEU A 143 2.72 -5.27 -14.35
CA LEU A 143 2.32 -5.41 -15.75
C LEU A 143 3.46 -5.96 -16.63
N GLU A 144 4.69 -5.47 -16.46
CA GLU A 144 5.87 -5.98 -17.16
C GLU A 144 6.13 -7.46 -16.85
N SER A 145 6.01 -7.86 -15.57
CA SER A 145 6.18 -9.25 -15.15
C SER A 145 5.15 -10.18 -15.82
N ILE A 146 3.91 -9.70 -15.97
CA ILE A 146 2.84 -10.43 -16.67
C ILE A 146 3.13 -10.49 -18.18
N ALA A 147 3.47 -9.35 -18.77
CA ALA A 147 3.72 -9.23 -20.20
C ALA A 147 4.90 -10.10 -20.65
N ARG A 148 6.00 -10.09 -19.89
CA ARG A 148 7.19 -10.92 -20.14
C ARG A 148 6.85 -12.40 -20.21
N LYS A 149 6.01 -12.90 -19.29
CA LYS A 149 5.58 -14.31 -19.29
C LYS A 149 4.70 -14.66 -20.49
N LYS A 150 4.04 -13.67 -21.09
CA LYS A 150 3.23 -13.83 -22.30
C LYS A 150 4.00 -13.55 -23.58
N GLY A 151 5.29 -13.19 -23.50
CA GLY A 151 6.07 -12.78 -24.66
C GLY A 151 5.59 -11.46 -25.30
N VAL A 152 4.94 -10.61 -24.51
CA VAL A 152 4.45 -9.30 -24.96
C VAL A 152 5.35 -8.21 -24.40
N MET A 153 5.65 -7.19 -25.22
CA MET A 153 6.27 -5.95 -24.75
C MET A 153 5.20 -4.88 -24.57
N LEU A 154 5.21 -4.24 -23.41
CA LEU A 154 4.35 -3.10 -23.09
C LEU A 154 5.19 -1.82 -23.13
N ASP A 155 4.61 -0.75 -23.66
CA ASP A 155 5.14 0.60 -23.51
C ASP A 155 4.30 1.40 -22.51
N PHE A 156 4.92 2.34 -21.81
CA PHE A 156 4.28 3.13 -20.76
C PHE A 156 4.55 4.62 -20.95
N ARG A 157 3.50 5.42 -20.78
CA ARG A 157 3.62 6.87 -20.61
C ARG A 157 3.07 7.24 -19.24
N ILE A 158 3.87 7.97 -18.47
CA ILE A 158 3.61 8.28 -17.08
C ILE A 158 3.40 9.78 -16.95
N THR A 159 2.36 10.18 -16.23
CA THR A 159 2.22 11.56 -15.78
C THR A 159 2.02 11.58 -14.27
N VAL A 160 2.88 12.32 -13.58
CA VAL A 160 2.75 12.57 -12.13
C VAL A 160 2.17 13.96 -11.95
N ILE A 161 1.07 14.04 -11.23
CA ILE A 161 0.40 15.29 -10.89
C ILE A 161 0.56 15.50 -9.39
N ASP A 162 1.22 16.58 -8.99
CA ASP A 162 1.50 16.87 -7.58
C ASP A 162 1.41 18.38 -7.31
N TYR A 163 1.16 18.77 -6.05
CA TYR A 163 1.12 20.17 -5.66
C TYR A 163 2.52 20.76 -5.46
N ASP A 164 3.49 19.93 -5.06
CA ASP A 164 4.84 20.36 -4.74
C ASP A 164 5.81 20.02 -5.88
N ILE A 165 6.22 21.05 -6.61
CA ILE A 165 7.16 20.96 -7.73
C ILE A 165 8.51 20.35 -7.33
N LYS A 166 8.89 20.39 -6.04
CA LYS A 166 10.15 19.82 -5.56
C LYS A 166 10.19 18.29 -5.72
N TRP A 167 9.04 17.64 -5.88
CA TRP A 167 8.98 16.22 -6.22
C TRP A 167 9.40 15.91 -7.66
N LYS A 168 9.36 16.86 -8.60
CA LYS A 168 9.64 16.62 -10.03
C LYS A 168 10.97 15.90 -10.28
N ASN A 169 12.08 16.42 -9.76
CA ASN A 169 13.38 15.79 -9.97
C ASN A 169 13.49 14.46 -9.22
N THR A 170 12.80 14.35 -8.07
CA THR A 170 12.79 13.13 -7.27
C THR A 170 12.06 12.01 -8.00
N CYS A 171 10.86 12.28 -8.52
CA CYS A 171 10.05 11.28 -9.23
C CYS A 171 10.71 10.82 -10.52
N ILE A 172 11.28 11.73 -11.31
CA ILE A 172 12.04 11.39 -12.53
C ILE A 172 13.24 10.49 -12.16
N THR A 173 13.97 10.83 -11.10
CA THR A 173 15.12 10.03 -10.65
C THR A 173 14.71 8.63 -10.19
N VAL A 174 13.65 8.53 -9.38
CA VAL A 174 13.10 7.24 -8.91
C VAL A 174 12.64 6.41 -10.10
N LEU A 175 11.80 6.95 -10.98
CA LEU A 175 11.27 6.24 -12.13
C LEU A 175 12.36 5.83 -13.13
N SER A 176 13.41 6.63 -13.32
CA SER A 176 14.56 6.26 -14.16
C SER A 176 15.34 5.03 -13.66
N CYS A 177 15.06 4.54 -12.44
CA CYS A 177 15.63 3.29 -11.96
C CYS A 177 14.95 2.04 -12.55
N LEU A 178 13.75 2.19 -13.14
CA LEU A 178 13.07 1.15 -13.93
C LEU A 178 13.72 1.08 -15.31
N GLU A 179 13.97 -0.14 -15.80
CA GLU A 179 14.74 -0.33 -17.02
C GLU A 179 14.11 0.37 -18.23
N GLN A 180 12.78 0.32 -18.34
CA GLN A 180 12.04 0.97 -19.42
C GLN A 180 12.16 2.51 -19.47
N PHE A 181 12.53 3.14 -18.36
CA PHE A 181 12.65 4.61 -18.27
C PHE A 181 14.10 5.08 -18.16
N LYS A 182 15.06 4.17 -17.95
CA LYS A 182 16.48 4.48 -17.75
C LYS A 182 17.04 5.40 -18.83
N ASN A 183 16.67 5.16 -20.09
CA ASN A 183 17.08 5.95 -21.25
C ASN A 183 15.90 6.63 -21.96
N ALA A 184 14.73 6.68 -21.32
CA ALA A 184 13.49 7.17 -21.91
C ALA A 184 12.70 8.06 -20.92
N THR A 185 13.40 8.96 -20.24
CA THR A 185 12.80 9.89 -19.28
C THR A 185 11.78 10.83 -19.93
N TRP A 186 11.83 11.03 -21.25
CA TRP A 186 10.81 11.73 -22.04
C TRP A 186 9.40 11.11 -21.95
N LYS A 187 9.29 9.86 -21.46
CA LYS A 187 8.01 9.20 -21.19
C LYS A 187 7.38 9.59 -19.85
N ILE A 188 8.08 10.42 -19.07
CA ILE A 188 7.68 10.84 -17.72
C ILE A 188 7.36 12.33 -17.75
N ASP A 189 6.08 12.65 -17.67
CA ASP A 189 5.56 14.00 -17.56
C ASP A 189 5.30 14.34 -16.08
N PHE A 190 5.49 15.62 -15.69
CA PHE A 190 5.17 16.12 -14.35
C PHE A 190 4.39 17.42 -14.45
N ILE A 191 3.21 17.43 -13.85
CA ILE A 191 2.31 18.59 -13.81
C ILE A 191 2.21 19.07 -12.37
N GLN A 192 2.58 20.33 -12.14
CA GLN A 192 2.31 20.97 -10.86
C GLN A 192 0.88 21.50 -10.84
N THR A 193 0.04 21.01 -9.93
CA THR A 193 -1.33 21.51 -9.77
C THR A 193 -1.80 21.46 -8.33
N ASN A 194 -2.68 22.37 -7.96
CA ASN A 194 -3.26 22.39 -6.64
C ASN A 194 -4.37 21.33 -6.52
N LEU A 195 -3.98 20.10 -6.17
CA LEU A 195 -4.90 18.97 -5.92
C LEU A 195 -5.85 19.20 -4.74
N TYR A 196 -5.65 20.25 -3.94
CA TYR A 196 -6.62 20.61 -2.91
C TYR A 196 -7.85 21.27 -3.51
N ARG A 197 -7.81 21.86 -4.71
CA ARG A 197 -9.01 22.46 -5.31
C ARG A 197 -9.96 21.35 -5.77
N ILE A 198 -11.27 21.56 -5.59
CA ILE A 198 -12.30 20.55 -5.89
C ILE A 198 -12.31 20.24 -7.40
N PHE A 199 -12.15 21.28 -8.20
CA PHE A 199 -12.02 21.21 -9.64
C PHE A 199 -10.57 21.47 -10.01
N PHE A 200 -10.05 20.68 -10.96
CA PHE A 200 -8.72 20.90 -11.47
C PHE A 200 -8.78 22.12 -12.40
N ASP A 201 -8.11 23.20 -12.04
CA ASP A 201 -8.20 24.44 -12.83
C ASP A 201 -7.37 24.39 -14.12
N SER A 202 -6.48 23.40 -14.27
CA SER A 202 -5.59 23.29 -15.44
C SER A 202 -6.19 22.38 -16.51
N PRO A 203 -6.43 22.88 -17.75
CA PRO A 203 -6.85 22.06 -18.88
C PRO A 203 -5.91 20.87 -19.14
N GLU A 204 -4.62 21.05 -18.88
CA GLU A 204 -3.60 20.00 -19.02
C GLU A 204 -3.82 18.86 -18.02
N THR A 205 -4.21 19.17 -16.78
CA THR A 205 -4.55 18.17 -15.76
C THR A 205 -5.80 17.38 -16.17
N CYS A 206 -6.86 18.07 -16.59
CA CYS A 206 -8.09 17.42 -17.06
C CYS A 206 -7.83 16.48 -18.25
N LYS A 207 -7.09 16.96 -19.26
CA LYS A 207 -6.70 16.17 -20.43
C LYS A 207 -5.88 14.94 -20.05
N THR A 208 -4.93 15.09 -19.14
CA THR A 208 -4.10 13.98 -18.65
C THR A 208 -4.94 12.89 -18.00
N ILE A 209 -5.89 13.27 -17.12
CA ILE A 209 -6.81 12.32 -16.47
C ILE A 209 -7.70 11.64 -17.51
N GLN A 210 -8.22 12.40 -18.48
CA GLN A 210 -9.09 11.89 -19.53
C GLN A 210 -8.41 10.86 -20.43
N GLU A 211 -7.14 11.09 -20.77
CA GLU A 211 -6.37 10.19 -21.63
C GLU A 211 -5.77 8.97 -20.89
N ALA A 212 -5.79 8.95 -19.57
CA ALA A 212 -5.16 7.90 -18.78
C ALA A 212 -5.95 6.58 -18.82
N ASP A 213 -5.22 5.47 -18.88
CA ASP A 213 -5.79 4.12 -18.77
C ASP A 213 -5.93 3.68 -17.32
N ILE A 214 -5.02 4.18 -16.49
CA ILE A 214 -4.95 3.95 -15.06
C ILE A 214 -4.70 5.29 -14.39
N VAL A 215 -5.64 5.72 -13.54
CA VAL A 215 -5.49 6.85 -12.64
C VAL A 215 -5.31 6.31 -11.23
N THR A 216 -4.27 6.75 -10.54
CA THR A 216 -3.95 6.30 -9.18
C THR A 216 -3.95 7.44 -8.18
N MET A 217 -4.37 7.12 -6.96
CA MET A 217 -4.31 7.99 -5.79
C MET A 217 -3.77 7.19 -4.61
N VAL A 218 -2.50 7.39 -4.27
CA VAL A 218 -1.86 6.66 -3.17
C VAL A 218 -1.44 7.59 -2.06
N MET A 219 -2.04 7.38 -0.88
CA MET A 219 -1.89 8.21 0.31
C MET A 219 -2.29 9.68 0.14
N LEU A 220 -2.93 10.08 -0.98
CA LEU A 220 -3.32 11.47 -1.22
C LEU A 220 -4.45 11.93 -0.30
N ILE A 221 -5.47 11.09 -0.13
CA ILE A 221 -6.74 11.43 0.52
C ILE A 221 -6.49 11.86 1.96
N SER A 222 -5.64 11.13 2.68
CA SER A 222 -5.33 11.46 4.06
C SER A 222 -4.49 12.72 4.26
N HIS A 223 -4.01 13.34 3.17
CA HIS A 223 -3.36 14.64 3.19
C HIS A 223 -4.31 15.77 2.80
N LEU A 224 -5.53 15.48 2.36
CA LEU A 224 -6.54 16.48 2.05
C LEU A 224 -7.19 17.03 3.34
N PRO A 225 -7.57 18.33 3.37
CA PRO A 225 -8.32 18.89 4.48
C PRO A 225 -9.66 18.17 4.71
N ARG A 226 -10.02 17.89 5.96
CA ARG A 226 -11.26 17.16 6.33
C ARG A 226 -12.53 17.72 5.68
N LYS A 227 -12.68 19.05 5.60
CA LYS A 227 -13.84 19.70 4.96
C LYS A 227 -14.07 19.24 3.51
N LYS A 228 -13.00 18.90 2.79
CA LYS A 228 -13.07 18.47 1.37
C LYS A 228 -13.36 16.98 1.22
N LEU A 229 -13.02 16.19 2.24
CA LEU A 229 -13.34 14.77 2.27
C LEU A 229 -14.85 14.56 2.34
N GLN A 230 -15.54 15.32 3.18
CA GLN A 230 -16.98 15.17 3.40
C GLN A 230 -17.85 15.35 2.15
N GLU A 231 -17.34 15.99 1.09
CA GLU A 231 -18.15 16.31 -0.08
C GLU A 231 -18.02 15.30 -1.23
N GLY A 232 -17.02 14.41 -1.23
CA GLY A 232 -16.79 13.44 -2.32
C GLY A 232 -16.64 14.05 -3.73
N LYS A 233 -16.58 15.38 -3.86
CA LYS A 233 -16.65 16.10 -5.13
C LYS A 233 -15.44 15.82 -6.02
N MET A 234 -14.25 15.66 -5.42
CA MET A 234 -13.03 15.33 -6.18
C MET A 234 -13.17 13.99 -6.90
N VAL A 235 -13.73 12.98 -6.25
CA VAL A 235 -13.92 11.65 -6.84
C VAL A 235 -14.89 11.71 -8.00
N LYS A 236 -16.03 12.39 -7.78
CA LYS A 236 -17.05 12.60 -8.81
C LYS A 236 -16.46 13.35 -10.00
N HIS A 237 -15.66 14.38 -9.75
CA HIS A 237 -15.01 15.11 -10.84
C HIS A 237 -13.99 14.26 -11.60
N ILE A 238 -13.17 13.46 -10.91
CA ILE A 238 -12.29 12.50 -11.58
C ILE A 238 -13.13 11.50 -12.39
N SER A 239 -14.23 10.99 -11.83
CA SER A 239 -15.06 9.99 -12.51
C SER A 239 -15.72 10.54 -13.79
N THR A 240 -16.06 11.83 -13.85
CA THR A 240 -16.57 12.45 -15.09
C THR A 240 -15.49 12.65 -16.14
N LEU A 241 -14.22 12.81 -15.74
CA LEU A 241 -13.09 12.98 -16.66
C LEU A 241 -12.61 11.65 -17.25
N LEU A 242 -12.70 10.55 -16.50
CA LEU A 242 -12.20 9.24 -16.94
C LEU A 242 -12.85 8.79 -18.26
N GLN A 243 -12.03 8.41 -19.23
CA GLN A 243 -12.51 7.74 -20.43
C GLN A 243 -13.15 6.38 -20.08
N PRO A 244 -14.10 5.88 -20.90
CA PRO A 244 -14.64 4.54 -20.74
C PRO A 244 -13.53 3.51 -20.58
N GLN A 245 -13.76 2.54 -19.70
CA GLN A 245 -12.84 1.45 -19.38
C GLN A 245 -11.57 1.87 -18.61
N ALA A 246 -11.31 3.16 -18.38
CA ALA A 246 -10.21 3.59 -17.52
C ALA A 246 -10.39 3.09 -16.08
N MET A 247 -9.27 2.82 -15.41
CA MET A 247 -9.22 2.36 -14.02
C MET A 247 -8.91 3.51 -13.08
N LEU A 248 -9.68 3.63 -12.00
CA LEU A 248 -9.36 4.47 -10.85
C LEU A 248 -8.93 3.57 -9.70
N PHE A 249 -7.66 3.64 -9.31
CA PHE A 249 -7.07 2.87 -8.23
C PHE A 249 -6.76 3.77 -7.04
N ILE A 250 -7.33 3.47 -5.88
CA ILE A 250 -7.10 4.23 -4.65
C ILE A 250 -6.50 3.32 -3.59
N LEU A 251 -5.47 3.82 -2.90
CA LEU A 251 -4.91 3.19 -1.71
C LEU A 251 -4.54 4.26 -0.68
N ASP A 252 -5.12 4.21 0.52
CA ASP A 252 -4.81 5.17 1.59
C ASP A 252 -4.88 4.49 2.97
N TRP A 253 -4.70 5.26 4.05
CA TRP A 253 -4.84 4.73 5.41
C TRP A 253 -6.27 4.27 5.69
N GLY A 254 -6.41 3.11 6.33
CA GLY A 254 -7.71 2.61 6.80
C GLY A 254 -8.28 3.46 7.95
N GLN A 255 -8.89 4.61 7.63
CA GLN A 255 -9.60 5.48 8.58
C GLN A 255 -11.04 5.67 8.09
N THR A 256 -12.03 5.62 8.99
CA THR A 256 -13.46 5.65 8.65
C THR A 256 -13.80 6.84 7.76
N ASP A 257 -13.44 8.04 8.19
CA ASP A 257 -13.75 9.28 7.46
C ASP A 257 -13.17 9.30 6.04
N LEU A 258 -12.04 8.62 5.81
CA LEU A 258 -11.40 8.53 4.49
C LEU A 258 -12.10 7.53 3.56
N ILE A 259 -12.61 6.44 4.13
CA ILE A 259 -13.32 5.40 3.38
C ILE A 259 -14.71 5.91 3.01
N THR A 260 -15.44 6.49 3.97
CA THR A 260 -16.81 6.98 3.75
C THR A 260 -16.85 8.17 2.79
N SER A 261 -15.79 8.99 2.74
CA SER A 261 -15.71 10.12 1.81
C SER A 261 -15.61 9.74 0.32
N TRP A 262 -15.32 8.47 -0.01
CA TRP A 262 -15.03 8.03 -1.39
C TRP A 262 -15.99 6.95 -1.87
N GLY A 263 -17.24 7.35 -2.10
CA GLY A 263 -18.34 6.46 -2.52
C GLY A 263 -19.15 5.89 -1.36
N GLY A 264 -19.07 6.50 -0.17
CA GLY A 264 -19.79 6.04 1.01
C GLY A 264 -19.27 4.70 1.54
N TYR A 265 -20.09 4.07 2.37
CA TYR A 265 -19.85 2.71 2.89
C TYR A 265 -19.75 1.67 1.78
N LEU A 266 -20.46 1.89 0.68
CA LEU A 266 -20.63 0.94 -0.42
C LEU A 266 -19.61 1.09 -1.55
N GLY A 267 -18.85 2.19 -1.55
CA GLY A 267 -17.96 2.54 -2.65
C GLY A 267 -18.72 2.82 -3.96
N GLU A 268 -19.98 3.26 -3.89
CA GLU A 268 -20.79 3.57 -5.07
C GLU A 268 -20.46 4.96 -5.60
N ILE A 269 -20.16 5.03 -6.90
CA ILE A 269 -19.90 6.28 -7.62
C ILE A 269 -20.55 6.14 -8.99
N ASP A 270 -21.28 7.17 -9.41
CA ASP A 270 -21.95 7.19 -10.70
C ASP A 270 -20.97 6.89 -11.85
N ASP A 271 -21.43 6.06 -12.80
CA ASP A 271 -20.68 5.55 -13.95
C ASP A 271 -19.43 4.70 -13.67
N LEU A 272 -19.13 4.43 -12.40
CA LEU A 272 -17.98 3.64 -11.99
C LEU A 272 -18.42 2.29 -11.43
N GLN A 273 -17.95 1.21 -12.05
CA GLN A 273 -18.10 -0.13 -11.49
C GLN A 273 -16.99 -0.39 -10.47
N LEU A 274 -17.35 -0.58 -9.20
CA LEU A 274 -16.42 -1.03 -8.16
C LEU A 274 -16.06 -2.50 -8.39
N VAL A 275 -14.81 -2.75 -8.79
CA VAL A 275 -14.30 -4.08 -9.18
C VAL A 275 -13.42 -4.74 -8.13
N TYR A 276 -12.91 -3.98 -7.16
CA TYR A 276 -12.10 -4.51 -6.06
C TYR A 276 -12.20 -3.58 -4.85
N GLU A 277 -12.28 -4.16 -3.66
CA GLU A 277 -12.30 -3.42 -2.40
C GLU A 277 -11.65 -4.22 -1.27
N GLU A 278 -10.80 -3.55 -0.48
CA GLU A 278 -10.37 -3.97 0.84
C GLU A 278 -10.49 -2.77 1.78
N LEU A 279 -11.42 -2.83 2.73
CA LEU A 279 -11.77 -1.67 3.59
C LEU A 279 -10.75 -1.39 4.68
N CYS A 280 -10.11 -2.43 5.21
CA CYS A 280 -8.99 -2.28 6.11
C CYS A 280 -8.27 -3.61 6.27
N ASP A 281 -7.06 -3.69 5.73
CA ASP A 281 -6.13 -4.76 6.03
C ASP A 281 -4.79 -4.21 6.47
N CYS A 282 -4.12 -4.95 7.35
CA CYS A 282 -2.78 -4.61 7.77
C CYS A 282 -1.81 -5.15 6.72
N HIS A 283 -1.52 -4.36 5.70
CA HIS A 283 -0.51 -4.77 4.75
C HIS A 283 0.83 -4.90 5.47
N THR A 284 1.64 -5.89 5.10
CA THR A 284 2.94 -6.18 5.71
C THR A 284 3.93 -6.56 4.63
N LEU A 285 5.18 -6.11 4.77
CA LEU A 285 6.27 -6.64 3.94
C LEU A 285 6.58 -8.10 4.31
N ASP A 286 7.08 -8.88 3.37
CA ASP A 286 7.63 -10.21 3.67
C ASP A 286 8.84 -10.10 4.61
N ALA A 287 8.98 -11.06 5.54
CA ALA A 287 10.08 -11.08 6.50
C ALA A 287 11.47 -11.04 5.84
N LYS A 288 11.67 -11.71 4.71
CA LYS A 288 12.93 -11.67 3.97
C LYS A 288 13.18 -10.30 3.34
N ALA A 289 12.12 -9.62 2.91
CA ALA A 289 12.23 -8.25 2.42
C ALA A 289 12.61 -7.28 3.55
N VAL A 290 12.06 -7.48 4.76
CA VAL A 290 12.46 -6.71 5.95
C VAL A 290 13.92 -6.93 6.30
N GLU A 291 14.37 -8.19 6.38
CA GLU A 291 15.78 -8.53 6.61
C GLU A 291 16.66 -7.85 5.55
N LYS A 292 16.28 -7.97 4.27
CA LYS A 292 17.03 -7.35 3.18
C LYS A 292 17.07 -5.83 3.31
N LEU A 293 15.95 -5.19 3.66
CA LEU A 293 15.86 -3.75 3.86
C LEU A 293 16.78 -3.30 4.99
N TYR A 294 16.78 -4.01 6.12
CA TYR A 294 17.70 -3.74 7.21
C TYR A 294 19.16 -3.85 6.75
N CYS A 295 19.56 -4.95 6.11
CA CYS A 295 20.94 -5.12 5.62
C CYS A 295 21.38 -4.05 4.62
N LEU A 296 20.47 -3.55 3.77
CA LEU A 296 20.78 -2.51 2.79
C LEU A 296 21.07 -1.16 3.46
N TYR A 297 20.40 -0.87 4.58
CA TYR A 297 20.40 0.46 5.18
C TYR A 297 21.09 0.53 6.55
N GLU A 298 21.52 -0.59 7.14
CA GLU A 298 22.15 -0.65 8.45
C GLU A 298 23.34 0.32 8.59
N LYS A 299 24.17 0.42 7.55
CA LYS A 299 25.32 1.34 7.51
C LYS A 299 24.95 2.80 7.22
N HIS A 300 23.71 3.07 6.81
CA HIS A 300 23.27 4.36 6.27
C HIS A 300 22.26 5.08 7.18
N PHE A 301 21.64 4.36 8.12
CA PHE A 301 20.51 4.84 8.91
C PHE A 301 20.55 4.29 10.34
N GLU A 302 21.39 4.85 11.20
CA GLU A 302 21.45 4.44 12.60
C GLU A 302 20.12 4.75 13.30
N ASN A 303 19.45 3.69 13.79
CA ASN A 303 18.18 3.77 14.53
C ASN A 303 16.96 4.29 13.75
N PHE A 304 17.07 4.52 12.44
CA PHE A 304 15.94 4.98 11.64
C PHE A 304 15.18 3.81 11.04
N ARG A 305 13.93 3.61 11.47
CA ARG A 305 13.10 2.48 11.04
C ARG A 305 12.22 2.86 9.85
N SER A 306 12.28 2.07 8.80
CA SER A 306 11.31 2.09 7.71
C SER A 306 9.96 1.56 8.19
N ASN A 307 8.89 1.91 7.50
CA ASN A 307 7.59 1.34 7.78
C ASN A 307 7.49 -0.05 7.15
N LEU A 308 7.11 -1.03 7.96
CA LEU A 308 7.07 -2.44 7.59
C LEU A 308 5.64 -2.97 7.49
N SER A 309 4.70 -2.25 8.08
CA SER A 309 3.28 -2.60 8.13
C SER A 309 2.42 -1.36 8.35
N PHE A 310 1.28 -1.28 7.68
CA PHE A 310 0.23 -0.32 7.98
C PHE A 310 -1.15 -0.86 7.67
N ASN A 311 -2.13 -0.31 8.37
CA ASN A 311 -3.53 -0.48 8.04
C ASN A 311 -3.85 0.40 6.84
N VAL A 312 -4.14 -0.24 5.71
CA VAL A 312 -4.49 0.41 4.45
C VAL A 312 -5.88 -0.02 4.02
N PHE A 313 -6.54 0.83 3.26
CA PHE A 313 -7.68 0.42 2.45
C PHE A 313 -7.32 0.58 0.97
N ALA A 314 -7.98 -0.20 0.14
CA ALA A 314 -7.87 -0.10 -1.31
C ALA A 314 -9.26 -0.19 -1.93
N ARG A 315 -9.52 0.64 -2.94
CA ARG A 315 -10.72 0.56 -3.80
C ARG A 315 -10.31 0.75 -5.23
N VAL A 316 -10.89 -0.05 -6.12
CA VAL A 316 -10.63 0.05 -7.56
C VAL A 316 -11.94 0.08 -8.31
N TRP A 317 -12.07 1.10 -9.14
CA TRP A 317 -13.21 1.29 -10.02
C TRP A 317 -12.79 1.25 -11.47
N ILE A 318 -13.77 0.98 -12.33
CA ILE A 318 -13.64 1.02 -13.77
C ILE A 318 -14.78 1.86 -14.34
N LYS A 319 -14.46 2.79 -15.24
CA LYS A 319 -15.48 3.59 -15.93
C LYS A 319 -16.28 2.69 -16.86
N ASN A 320 -17.59 2.64 -16.69
CA ASN A 320 -18.48 1.87 -17.55
C ASN A 320 -18.50 2.44 -18.98
N SER A 321 -18.61 1.57 -19.97
CA SER A 321 -18.80 1.97 -21.38
C SER A 321 -20.27 2.21 -21.75
N SER A 322 -21.21 1.82 -20.89
CA SER A 322 -22.65 2.01 -21.07
C SER A 322 -23.31 2.42 -19.76
N THR A 323 -24.34 3.27 -19.84
CA THR A 323 -25.16 3.75 -18.70
C THR A 323 -25.98 2.66 -18.02
N LYS A 324 -26.02 1.44 -18.54
CA LYS A 324 -26.71 0.33 -17.88
C LYS A 324 -25.86 -0.24 -16.76
N SER A 325 -26.20 0.18 -15.54
CA SER A 325 -25.80 -0.39 -14.26
C SER A 325 -26.23 -1.87 -14.17
N ASN A 326 -25.49 -2.76 -14.82
CA ASN A 326 -25.61 -4.19 -14.59
C ASN A 326 -24.51 -4.61 -13.64
N SER A 327 -24.85 -4.65 -12.35
CA SER A 327 -24.50 -5.72 -11.40
C SER A 327 -24.42 -5.16 -9.98
N SER A 328 -25.58 -4.98 -9.38
CA SER A 328 -25.77 -5.34 -7.97
C SER A 328 -25.56 -6.85 -7.82
N VAL A 329 -24.36 -7.38 -8.11
CA VAL A 329 -23.87 -8.52 -7.32
C VAL A 329 -24.09 -8.04 -5.90
N SER A 330 -25.06 -8.64 -5.21
CA SER A 330 -25.72 -7.98 -4.10
C SER A 330 -24.63 -7.52 -3.14
N LYS A 331 -24.72 -6.27 -2.66
CA LYS A 331 -23.74 -5.67 -1.74
C LYS A 331 -23.36 -6.67 -0.62
N PHE A 332 -24.35 -7.46 -0.22
CA PHE A 332 -24.32 -8.65 0.63
C PHE A 332 -23.42 -9.81 0.15
N GLN A 333 -23.49 -10.26 -1.10
CA GLN A 333 -22.64 -11.34 -1.59
C GLN A 333 -21.15 -10.97 -1.55
N ARG A 334 -20.83 -9.68 -1.77
CA ARG A 334 -19.46 -9.16 -1.64
C ARG A 334 -19.00 -9.11 -0.19
N PHE A 335 -19.87 -8.67 0.72
CA PHE A 335 -19.65 -8.75 2.17
C PHE A 335 -19.28 -10.17 2.59
N GLN A 336 -20.17 -11.11 2.29
CA GLN A 336 -20.09 -12.51 2.66
C GLN A 336 -18.82 -13.13 2.10
N THR A 337 -18.51 -12.90 0.83
CA THR A 337 -17.27 -13.38 0.21
C THR A 337 -16.02 -12.87 0.93
N ASN A 338 -15.97 -11.57 1.25
CA ASN A 338 -14.82 -10.98 1.94
C ASN A 338 -14.69 -11.48 3.38
N PHE A 339 -15.82 -11.74 4.03
CA PHE A 339 -15.90 -12.25 5.38
C PHE A 339 -15.54 -13.75 5.47
N GLU A 340 -16.03 -14.60 4.56
CA GLU A 340 -15.73 -16.04 4.53
C GLU A 340 -14.26 -16.32 4.18
N LYS A 341 -13.67 -15.49 3.30
CA LYS A 341 -12.23 -15.55 2.97
C LYS A 341 -11.34 -15.13 4.14
N PHE A 342 -11.90 -14.51 5.17
CA PHE A 342 -11.13 -14.00 6.29
C PHE A 342 -10.75 -15.13 7.26
N LYS A 343 -9.53 -15.67 7.10
CA LYS A 343 -8.93 -16.67 8.00
C LYS A 343 -7.67 -16.16 8.71
N PRO A 344 -7.85 -15.31 9.74
CA PRO A 344 -6.79 -14.77 10.57
C PRO A 344 -5.69 -15.70 11.07
N ILE A 345 -6.10 -16.83 11.65
CA ILE A 345 -5.23 -17.67 12.48
C ILE A 345 -4.38 -18.55 11.57
N GLU A 346 -5.02 -19.18 10.59
CA GLU A 346 -4.40 -20.14 9.69
C GLU A 346 -3.36 -19.51 8.77
N SER A 347 -3.55 -18.26 8.36
CA SER A 347 -2.65 -17.56 7.44
C SER A 347 -1.33 -17.10 8.10
N TYR A 348 -1.32 -16.84 9.42
CA TYR A 348 -0.16 -16.30 10.13
C TYR A 348 0.62 -17.33 10.94
N PHE A 349 -0.04 -18.37 11.47
CA PHE A 349 0.58 -19.34 12.36
C PHE A 349 1.10 -20.60 11.67
N ASN A 350 1.42 -20.52 10.37
CA ASN A 350 2.04 -21.64 9.70
C ASN A 350 3.39 -21.96 10.38
N GLU A 351 3.48 -23.09 11.06
CA GLU A 351 4.71 -23.59 11.72
C GLU A 351 5.92 -23.59 10.79
N GLY A 352 5.69 -23.71 9.49
CA GLY A 352 6.74 -23.69 8.47
C GLY A 352 7.53 -22.39 8.42
N SER A 353 6.93 -21.23 8.72
CA SER A 353 7.65 -19.96 8.73
C SER A 353 8.67 -19.90 9.88
N PHE A 354 8.28 -20.39 11.05
CA PHE A 354 9.15 -20.45 12.23
C PHE A 354 10.24 -21.50 12.09
N LYS A 355 9.92 -22.71 11.59
CA LYS A 355 10.92 -23.75 11.31
C LYS A 355 11.92 -23.27 10.26
N SER A 356 11.46 -22.53 9.24
CA SER A 356 12.35 -21.90 8.27
C SER A 356 13.23 -20.83 8.91
N TRP A 357 12.70 -20.03 9.84
CA TRP A 357 13.47 -19.06 10.60
C TRP A 357 14.52 -19.72 11.48
N GLU A 358 14.15 -20.75 12.25
CA GLU A 358 15.04 -21.47 13.17
C GLU A 358 16.26 -22.01 12.42
N LYS A 359 16.05 -22.61 11.23
CA LYS A 359 17.13 -23.09 10.38
C LYS A 359 18.07 -21.97 9.91
N VAL A 360 17.52 -20.83 9.49
CA VAL A 360 18.33 -19.68 9.04
C VAL A 360 19.11 -19.08 10.22
N PHE A 361 18.46 -18.94 11.38
CA PHE A 361 19.05 -18.41 12.59
C PHE A 361 20.21 -19.28 13.08
N VAL A 362 19.99 -20.59 13.22
CA VAL A 362 21.04 -21.54 13.64
C VAL A 362 22.25 -21.40 12.72
N LYS A 363 22.04 -21.46 11.40
CA LYS A 363 23.11 -21.33 10.41
C LYS A 363 23.86 -20.00 10.49
N GLN A 364 23.16 -18.87 10.65
CA GLN A 364 23.79 -17.56 10.78
C GLN A 364 24.63 -17.44 12.05
N GLN A 365 24.11 -17.90 13.19
CA GLN A 365 24.82 -17.82 14.45
C GLN A 365 26.02 -18.79 14.51
N GLU A 366 25.90 -19.97 13.90
CA GLU A 366 27.02 -20.91 13.69
C GLU A 366 28.13 -20.27 12.84
N ASN A 367 27.76 -19.61 11.74
CA ASN A 367 28.72 -18.88 10.90
C ASN A 367 29.41 -17.73 11.64
N ASN A 368 28.75 -17.16 12.65
CA ASN A 368 29.32 -16.12 13.52
C ASN A 368 30.13 -16.70 14.69
N GLY A 369 30.38 -18.01 14.73
CA GLY A 369 31.19 -18.68 15.75
C GLY A 369 30.51 -18.83 17.11
N LEU A 370 29.19 -18.67 17.20
CA LEU A 370 28.49 -18.83 18.46
C LEU A 370 28.31 -20.32 18.83
N GLN A 371 28.48 -20.61 20.12
CA GLN A 371 28.38 -21.96 20.65
C GLN A 371 26.93 -22.50 20.55
N PRO A 372 26.74 -23.79 20.18
CA PRO A 372 25.41 -24.39 20.02
C PRO A 372 24.49 -24.23 21.23
N ASN A 373 25.05 -24.32 22.44
CA ASN A 373 24.29 -24.14 23.69
C ASN A 373 23.71 -22.72 23.83
N PHE A 374 24.46 -21.71 23.40
CA PHE A 374 24.01 -20.32 23.42
C PHE A 374 22.92 -20.08 22.37
N ILE A 375 23.11 -20.63 21.16
CA ILE A 375 22.12 -20.61 20.08
C ILE A 375 20.80 -21.24 20.57
N LYS A 376 20.87 -22.43 21.17
CA LYS A 376 19.71 -23.15 21.73
C LYS A 376 19.01 -22.34 22.83
N LYS A 377 19.77 -21.71 23.73
CA LYS A 377 19.21 -20.84 24.79
C LYS A 377 18.48 -19.63 24.20
N LYS A 378 19.05 -18.97 23.18
CA LYS A 378 18.39 -17.87 22.45
C LYS A 378 17.10 -18.37 21.79
N ILE A 379 17.14 -19.48 21.05
CA ILE A 379 15.95 -20.09 20.41
C ILE A 379 14.86 -20.36 21.45
N ASN A 380 15.19 -21.01 22.56
CA ASN A 380 14.23 -21.33 23.62
C ASN A 380 13.61 -20.06 24.25
N SER A 381 14.41 -19.01 24.46
CA SER A 381 13.91 -17.71 24.93
C SER A 381 12.91 -17.10 23.93
N HIS A 382 13.21 -17.15 22.63
CA HIS A 382 12.30 -16.70 21.58
C HIS A 382 11.04 -17.55 21.49
N ILE A 383 11.15 -18.89 21.58
CA ILE A 383 10.00 -19.80 21.67
C ILE A 383 9.13 -19.43 22.87
N GLY A 384 9.72 -19.19 24.04
CA GLY A 384 9.00 -18.80 25.25
C GLY A 384 8.30 -17.43 25.12
N LYS A 385 8.97 -16.42 24.54
CA LYS A 385 8.35 -15.12 24.23
C LYS A 385 7.20 -15.27 23.23
N ARG A 386 7.43 -16.03 22.15
CA ARG A 386 6.42 -16.35 21.13
C ARG A 386 5.22 -17.05 21.74
N ASN A 387 5.41 -18.10 22.54
CA ASN A 387 4.32 -18.87 23.15
C ASN A 387 3.49 -18.03 24.13
N ARG A 388 4.13 -17.18 24.93
CA ARG A 388 3.42 -16.21 25.81
C ARG A 388 2.62 -15.20 25.01
N MET A 389 3.17 -14.72 23.89
CA MET A 389 2.43 -13.84 23.00
C MET A 389 1.28 -14.60 22.34
N LEU A 390 1.52 -15.81 21.82
CA LEU A 390 0.50 -16.66 21.21
C LEU A 390 -0.65 -16.95 22.17
N SER A 391 -0.37 -17.20 23.44
CA SER A 391 -1.43 -17.41 24.43
C SER A 391 -2.22 -16.12 24.69
N SER A 392 -1.56 -14.96 24.81
CA SER A 392 -2.21 -13.66 24.88
C SER A 392 -3.07 -13.35 23.64
N LEU A 393 -2.55 -13.68 22.45
CA LEU A 393 -3.22 -13.50 21.18
C LEU A 393 -4.38 -14.45 21.03
N LYS A 394 -4.26 -15.73 21.42
CA LYS A 394 -5.37 -16.69 21.42
C LYS A 394 -6.54 -16.18 22.26
N LYS A 395 -6.28 -15.55 23.42
CA LYS A 395 -7.33 -14.89 24.22
C LYS A 395 -7.99 -13.74 23.46
N LYS A 396 -7.19 -12.85 22.85
CA LYS A 396 -7.72 -11.75 21.99
C LYS A 396 -8.44 -12.26 20.75
N THR A 397 -8.02 -13.40 20.21
CA THR A 397 -8.58 -14.00 19.01
C THR A 397 -9.91 -14.69 19.31
N ARG A 398 -10.03 -15.33 20.48
CA ARG A 398 -11.31 -15.84 20.97
C ARG A 398 -12.34 -14.72 21.06
N PHE A 399 -11.97 -13.59 21.67
CA PHE A 399 -12.81 -12.39 21.70
C PHE A 399 -13.19 -11.90 20.29
N LEU A 400 -12.26 -11.92 19.34
CA LEU A 400 -12.55 -11.53 17.95
C LEU A 400 -13.42 -12.55 17.20
N ASN A 401 -13.33 -13.83 17.53
CA ASN A 401 -14.21 -14.86 16.98
C ASN A 401 -15.62 -14.76 17.57
N GLU A 402 -15.74 -14.54 18.88
CA GLU A 402 -17.04 -14.27 19.53
C GLU A 402 -17.71 -13.04 18.90
N PHE A 403 -16.95 -11.96 18.69
CA PHE A 403 -17.45 -10.76 18.00
C PHE A 403 -17.79 -11.04 16.52
N ARG A 404 -17.04 -11.92 15.85
CA ARG A 404 -17.33 -12.36 14.48
C ARG A 404 -18.68 -13.10 14.41
N ASP A 405 -18.92 -13.99 15.37
CA ASP A 405 -20.15 -14.78 15.45
C ASP A 405 -21.35 -13.88 15.79
N GLU A 406 -21.18 -12.87 16.64
CA GLU A 406 -22.19 -11.82 16.88
C GLU A 406 -22.55 -11.07 15.59
N LEU A 407 -21.56 -10.73 14.75
CA LEU A 407 -21.83 -10.09 13.45
C LEU A 407 -22.53 -11.02 12.45
N LEU A 408 -22.26 -12.32 12.49
CA LEU A 408 -22.98 -13.30 11.66
C LEU A 408 -24.44 -13.39 12.08
N TYR A 409 -24.70 -13.41 13.38
CA TYR A 409 -26.06 -13.42 13.91
C TYR A 409 -26.81 -12.13 13.55
N GLU A 410 -26.17 -10.96 13.72
CA GLU A 410 -26.75 -9.69 13.29
C GLU A 410 -26.94 -9.65 11.77
N TYR A 411 -26.03 -10.23 10.98
CA TYR A 411 -26.13 -10.35 9.53
C TYR A 411 -27.35 -11.17 9.11
N ASP A 412 -27.55 -12.35 9.71
CA ASP A 412 -28.70 -13.21 9.43
C ASP A 412 -30.01 -12.46 9.75
N SER A 413 -30.04 -11.68 10.82
CA SER A 413 -31.22 -10.86 11.18
C SER A 413 -31.51 -9.69 10.21
N LEU A 414 -30.50 -9.20 9.48
CA LEU A 414 -30.65 -8.12 8.50
C LEU A 414 -31.17 -8.62 7.15
N MET A 415 -30.96 -9.90 6.85
CA MET A 415 -31.44 -10.54 5.62
C MET A 415 -32.95 -10.80 5.65
N GLU A 416 -33.61 -10.65 6.80
CA GLU A 416 -35.05 -10.89 6.99
C GLU A 416 -35.92 -9.62 6.87
N VAL A 417 -35.32 -8.43 6.68
CA VAL A 417 -36.05 -7.15 6.67
C VAL A 417 -36.15 -6.56 5.26
N ASP A 418 -37.31 -6.73 4.62
CA ASP A 418 -37.68 -6.10 3.34
C ASP A 418 -38.34 -4.72 3.61
N ASP A 419 -37.56 -3.63 3.73
CA ASP A 419 -37.91 -2.29 3.23
C ASP A 419 -36.83 -1.23 3.56
N LEU A 420 -37.00 0.02 3.09
CA LEU A 420 -36.13 1.21 3.29
C LEU A 420 -35.59 1.48 4.72
N GLU A 421 -36.18 0.95 5.80
CA GLU A 421 -35.56 0.87 7.14
C GLU A 421 -34.19 0.16 7.14
N SER A 422 -33.94 -0.62 6.09
CA SER A 422 -32.70 -1.32 5.81
C SER A 422 -31.50 -0.41 5.65
N THR A 423 -31.62 0.85 5.20
CA THR A 423 -30.43 1.67 4.91
C THR A 423 -29.64 2.03 6.18
N GLN A 424 -30.32 2.49 7.24
CA GLN A 424 -29.67 2.81 8.50
C GLN A 424 -29.11 1.54 9.16
N LYS A 425 -29.91 0.48 9.24
CA LYS A 425 -29.49 -0.82 9.78
C LYS A 425 -28.29 -1.39 9.01
N TYR A 426 -28.26 -1.19 7.69
CA TYR A 426 -27.16 -1.57 6.82
C TYR A 426 -25.89 -0.74 7.10
N GLU A 427 -25.99 0.58 7.21
CA GLU A 427 -24.86 1.44 7.59
C GLU A 427 -24.29 1.06 8.96
N GLU A 428 -25.16 0.77 9.93
CA GLU A 428 -24.78 0.29 11.26
C GLU A 428 -24.02 -1.04 11.19
N ALA A 429 -24.54 -2.01 10.43
CA ALA A 429 -23.88 -3.30 10.21
C ALA A 429 -22.51 -3.14 9.52
N TRP A 430 -22.43 -2.26 8.53
CA TRP A 430 -21.19 -1.97 7.82
C TRP A 430 -20.16 -1.30 8.72
N ASN A 431 -20.60 -0.37 9.56
CA ASN A 431 -19.75 0.27 10.56
C ASN A 431 -19.23 -0.76 11.57
N LYS A 432 -20.08 -1.68 12.05
CA LYS A 432 -19.66 -2.79 12.93
C LYS A 432 -18.63 -3.69 12.26
N TYR A 433 -18.88 -4.15 11.03
CA TYR A 433 -17.91 -4.93 10.25
C TYR A 433 -16.59 -4.21 10.04
N TRP A 434 -16.63 -2.91 9.74
CA TRP A 434 -15.42 -2.13 9.59
C TRP A 434 -14.64 -2.04 10.91
N ILE A 435 -15.31 -1.78 12.03
CA ILE A 435 -14.69 -1.78 13.36
C ILE A 435 -14.01 -3.13 13.62
N GLN A 436 -14.63 -4.24 13.20
CA GLN A 436 -14.01 -5.57 13.28
C GLN A 436 -12.75 -5.70 12.43
N LYS A 437 -12.85 -5.37 11.14
CA LYS A 437 -11.71 -5.38 10.22
C LYS A 437 -10.56 -4.53 10.75
N MET A 438 -10.85 -3.35 11.30
CA MET A 438 -9.87 -2.48 11.94
C MET A 438 -9.22 -3.11 13.16
N ARG A 439 -10.01 -3.65 14.10
CA ARG A 439 -9.49 -4.32 15.31
C ARG A 439 -8.60 -5.49 14.92
N PHE A 440 -9.02 -6.26 13.93
CA PHE A 440 -8.23 -7.36 13.41
C PHE A 440 -6.94 -6.90 12.73
N SER A 441 -7.04 -5.90 11.86
CA SER A 441 -5.90 -5.27 11.19
C SER A 441 -4.87 -4.76 12.20
N CYS A 442 -5.32 -4.08 13.27
CA CYS A 442 -4.46 -3.69 14.39
C CYS A 442 -3.80 -4.89 15.09
N LEU A 443 -4.55 -5.97 15.34
CA LEU A 443 -4.00 -7.19 15.92
C LEU A 443 -2.93 -7.81 15.01
N LYS A 444 -3.21 -7.93 13.72
CA LYS A 444 -2.29 -8.43 12.69
C LYS A 444 -1.01 -7.60 12.64
N GLY A 445 -1.12 -6.27 12.67
CA GLY A 445 0.02 -5.36 12.75
C GLY A 445 0.84 -5.53 14.03
N TYR A 446 0.19 -5.71 15.19
CA TYR A 446 0.87 -5.98 16.45
C TYR A 446 1.66 -7.30 16.41
N ILE A 447 1.04 -8.37 15.93
CA ILE A 447 1.68 -9.69 15.75
C ILE A 447 2.90 -9.56 14.84
N TYR A 448 2.72 -8.91 13.70
CA TYR A 448 3.78 -8.74 12.72
C TYR A 448 4.95 -7.93 13.27
N LYS A 449 4.69 -6.79 13.92
CA LYS A 449 5.74 -5.97 14.56
C LYS A 449 6.56 -6.78 15.56
N PHE A 450 5.92 -7.66 16.33
CA PHE A 450 6.63 -8.55 17.26
C PHE A 450 7.49 -9.61 16.55
N LEU A 451 6.96 -10.25 15.50
CA LEU A 451 7.71 -11.24 14.74
C LEU A 451 8.94 -10.59 14.10
N VAL A 452 8.76 -9.42 13.51
CA VAL A 452 9.85 -8.64 12.92
C VAL A 452 10.85 -8.14 13.94
N SER A 453 10.42 -7.61 15.10
CA SER A 453 11.37 -7.18 16.13
C SER A 453 12.20 -8.37 16.61
N SER A 454 11.57 -9.53 16.76
CA SER A 454 12.28 -10.77 17.09
C SER A 454 13.28 -11.18 16.00
N LEU A 455 13.01 -10.89 14.72
CA LEU A 455 13.96 -11.13 13.62
C LEU A 455 15.13 -10.13 13.64
N LEU A 456 14.86 -8.85 13.88
CA LEU A 456 15.86 -7.78 13.84
C LEU A 456 16.76 -7.73 15.07
N ASP A 457 16.26 -8.13 16.25
CA ASP A 457 17.08 -8.25 17.47
C ASP A 457 18.13 -9.38 17.35
N LEU A 458 18.10 -10.19 16.29
CA LEU A 458 19.01 -11.32 16.05
C LEU A 458 20.09 -11.02 15.00
N SER A 459 19.86 -10.03 14.14
CA SER A 459 20.87 -9.55 13.18
C SER A 459 21.89 -8.63 13.83
N LYS A 460 21.60 -8.15 15.05
CA LYS A 460 22.53 -7.47 15.95
C LYS A 460 23.16 -8.49 16.89
#